data_AF-A0A5M6DI91-F1
#
_entry.id   AF-A0A5M6DI91-F1
#
_cell.length_a   1.000
_cell.length_b   1.000
_cell.length_c   1.000
_cell.angle_alpha   90.00
_cell.angle_beta   90.00
_cell.angle_gamma   90.00
#
_symmetry.space_group_name_H-M   'P 1'
#
loop_
_entity.id
_entity.type
_entity.pdbx_description
1 polymer ?
#
loop_
_entity_poly.entity_id
_entity_poly.type
_entity_poly.pdbx_seq_one_letter_code
_entity_poly.pdbx_strand_id
1 'polypeptide(L)'
;MRAAPPRERPTFQPPATIRKNVQKPLRPNLQSFYTLARPRFLPFATEANPMAKTRIPLNQDWVKQQQRQQWLDSAVAELDLDVRTINGLEEDGILYVRELVQCTRQDLMKVTNFGQTTVTRVVKVLDNLGLHLRGDAP
;
A
#
# COMPACT_ATOMS: atom_id res chain seq x y z
N MET A 1 -34.90 -22.02 -44.36
CA MET A 1 -33.82 -21.34 -43.62
C MET A 1 -34.28 -19.93 -43.29
N ARG A 2 -34.55 -19.61 -42.02
CA ARG A 2 -34.92 -18.26 -41.56
C ARG A 2 -33.98 -17.91 -40.41
N ALA A 3 -33.12 -16.91 -40.62
CA ALA A 3 -32.16 -16.46 -39.62
C ALA A 3 -32.87 -15.79 -38.45
N ALA A 4 -32.50 -16.14 -37.22
CA ALA A 4 -32.97 -15.48 -36.01
C ALA A 4 -32.23 -14.15 -35.79
N PRO A 5 -32.89 -13.08 -35.32
CA PRO A 5 -32.23 -11.81 -35.04
C PRO A 5 -31.37 -11.89 -33.76
N PRO A 6 -30.31 -11.06 -33.64
CA PRO A 6 -29.41 -11.10 -32.49
C PRO A 6 -30.07 -10.51 -31.24
N ARG A 7 -29.80 -11.11 -30.07
CA ARG A 7 -30.26 -10.62 -28.78
C ARG A 7 -29.28 -9.56 -28.25
N GLU A 8 -29.65 -8.30 -28.30
CA GLU A 8 -28.91 -7.20 -27.68
C GLU A 8 -29.12 -7.21 -26.15
N ARG A 9 -28.03 -7.19 -25.38
CA ARG A 9 -28.07 -6.98 -23.93
C ARG A 9 -28.33 -5.50 -23.63
N PRO A 10 -29.19 -5.16 -22.66
CA PRO A 10 -29.39 -3.76 -22.28
C PRO A 10 -28.14 -3.22 -21.58
N THR A 11 -27.47 -2.26 -22.21
CA THR A 11 -26.36 -1.50 -21.61
C THR A 11 -26.93 -0.47 -20.64
N PHE A 12 -26.70 -0.67 -19.34
CA PHE A 12 -27.03 0.32 -18.32
C PHE A 12 -25.90 1.37 -18.27
N GLN A 13 -26.11 2.55 -18.87
CA GLN A 13 -25.22 3.70 -18.65
C GLN A 13 -25.80 4.57 -17.51
N PRO A 14 -25.03 4.87 -16.44
CA PRO A 14 -25.49 5.80 -15.42
C PRO A 14 -25.55 7.24 -15.97
N PRO A 15 -26.49 8.08 -15.48
CA PRO A 15 -26.70 9.43 -16.01
C PRO A 15 -25.56 10.39 -15.71
N ALA A 16 -25.31 11.30 -16.65
CA ALA A 16 -24.30 12.35 -16.60
C ALA A 16 -24.46 13.24 -15.34
N THR A 17 -23.36 13.39 -14.59
CA THR A 17 -23.26 14.32 -13.46
C THR A 17 -23.33 15.76 -13.96
N ILE A 18 -24.44 16.43 -13.66
CA ILE A 18 -24.65 17.87 -13.84
C ILE A 18 -23.63 18.63 -12.97
N ARG A 19 -22.67 19.31 -13.61
CA ARG A 19 -21.79 20.29 -12.93
C ARG A 19 -22.63 21.49 -12.51
N LYS A 20 -22.98 21.59 -11.23
CA LYS A 20 -23.52 22.83 -10.64
C LYS A 20 -22.40 23.87 -10.54
N ASN A 21 -22.33 24.73 -11.55
CA ASN A 21 -21.56 25.97 -11.53
C ASN A 21 -22.26 26.96 -10.59
N VAL A 22 -21.85 27.01 -9.33
CA VAL A 22 -22.36 27.99 -8.36
C VAL A 22 -21.34 29.13 -8.28
N GLN A 23 -21.63 30.19 -9.04
CA GLN A 23 -20.99 31.49 -8.93
C GLN A 23 -21.02 31.94 -7.46
N LYS A 24 -19.86 32.08 -6.81
CA LYS A 24 -19.77 32.67 -5.48
C LYS A 24 -19.60 34.19 -5.65
N PRO A 25 -20.54 35.03 -5.17
CA PRO A 25 -20.46 36.46 -5.38
C PRO A 25 -19.33 37.09 -4.55
N LEU A 26 -18.73 38.10 -5.16
CA LEU A 26 -17.79 39.09 -4.65
C LEU A 26 -18.14 39.50 -3.20
N ARG A 27 -17.20 39.36 -2.26
CA ARG A 27 -17.32 39.99 -0.93
C ARG A 27 -16.60 41.35 -0.95
N PRO A 28 -17.27 42.47 -0.63
CA PRO A 28 -16.57 43.70 -0.30
C PRO A 28 -16.01 43.62 1.14
N ASN A 29 -14.78 44.09 1.27
CA ASN A 29 -14.10 44.42 2.52
C ASN A 29 -14.69 45.72 3.09
N LEU A 30 -14.99 45.78 4.39
CA LEU A 30 -14.83 47.01 5.15
C LEU A 30 -14.85 46.75 6.65
N GLN A 31 -13.65 46.90 7.21
CA GLN A 31 -13.33 47.35 8.55
C GLN A 31 -14.31 48.44 9.06
N SER A 32 -15.15 48.11 10.05
CA SER A 32 -15.94 48.98 10.97
C SER A 32 -17.16 48.14 11.34
N PHE A 33 -17.42 47.75 12.59
CA PHE A 33 -17.79 48.61 13.70
C PHE A 33 -17.29 47.98 15.01
N TYR A 34 -16.42 48.68 15.74
CA TYR A 34 -16.21 48.42 17.15
C TYR A 34 -17.51 48.75 17.90
N THR A 35 -18.12 47.78 18.56
CA THR A 35 -19.18 48.02 19.54
C THR A 35 -18.98 47.12 20.75
N LEU A 36 -18.95 47.78 21.90
CA LEU A 36 -18.47 47.33 23.19
C LEU A 36 -19.47 46.40 23.87
N ALA A 37 -19.05 45.18 24.22
CA ALA A 37 -19.57 44.41 25.35
C ALA A 37 -18.71 43.15 25.62
N ARG A 38 -17.85 43.20 26.64
CA ARG A 38 -17.44 42.02 27.43
C ARG A 38 -18.55 41.79 28.48
N PRO A 39 -18.83 40.56 29.02
CA PRO A 39 -17.78 39.66 29.51
C PRO A 39 -18.07 38.12 29.52
N ARG A 40 -17.00 37.36 29.75
CA ARG A 40 -16.94 36.16 30.63
C ARG A 40 -17.77 34.93 30.22
N PHE A 41 -17.27 34.22 29.22
CA PHE A 41 -16.98 32.79 29.35
C PHE A 41 -16.00 32.48 28.22
N LEU A 42 -14.75 32.15 28.53
CA LEU A 42 -13.93 31.45 27.55
C LEU A 42 -14.49 30.02 27.56
N PRO A 43 -15.25 29.56 26.55
CA PRO A 43 -15.41 28.13 26.40
C PRO A 43 -13.99 27.60 26.24
N PHE A 44 -13.61 26.71 27.16
CA PHE A 44 -12.46 25.83 27.04
C PHE A 44 -12.32 25.50 25.56
N ALA A 45 -11.28 26.04 24.93
CA ALA A 45 -10.95 25.67 23.58
C ALA A 45 -10.74 24.16 23.64
N THR A 46 -11.73 23.40 23.19
CA THR A 46 -11.52 22.06 22.70
C THR A 46 -10.75 22.24 21.40
N GLU A 47 -9.50 22.70 21.52
CA GLU A 47 -8.46 22.32 20.60
C GLU A 47 -8.38 20.81 20.78
N ALA A 48 -9.08 20.10 19.90
CA ALA A 48 -8.84 18.70 19.65
C ALA A 48 -7.34 18.57 19.47
N ASN A 49 -6.67 18.02 20.49
CA ASN A 49 -5.34 17.49 20.35
C ASN A 49 -5.55 16.10 19.73
N PRO A 50 -5.39 15.93 18.40
CA PRO A 50 -5.73 14.66 17.76
C PRO A 50 -4.81 13.51 18.17
N MET A 51 -3.76 13.75 18.96
CA MET A 51 -2.91 12.71 19.51
C MET A 51 -2.18 13.30 20.70
N ALA A 52 -2.58 12.91 21.91
CA ALA A 52 -1.67 12.90 23.05
C ALA A 52 -0.48 12.01 22.67
N LYS A 53 0.51 12.62 22.02
CA LYS A 53 1.78 12.01 21.64
C LYS A 53 2.47 11.71 22.98
N THR A 54 2.27 10.50 23.48
CA THR A 54 2.97 9.98 24.66
C THR A 54 4.43 10.39 24.54
N ARG A 55 4.96 11.08 25.57
CA ARG A 55 6.29 11.72 25.59
C ARG A 55 7.47 10.76 25.43
N ILE A 56 7.20 9.49 25.21
CA ILE A 56 8.19 8.45 24.99
C ILE A 56 8.36 8.35 23.47
N PRO A 57 9.53 8.72 22.91
CA PRO A 57 9.77 8.52 21.50
C PRO A 57 9.63 7.04 21.20
N LEU A 58 8.75 6.70 20.26
CA LEU A 58 8.69 5.34 19.71
C LEU A 58 10.06 5.05 19.11
N ASN A 59 10.78 4.09 19.70
CA ASN A 59 12.07 3.67 19.16
C ASN A 59 11.82 3.12 17.75
N GLN A 60 12.24 3.90 16.75
CA GLN A 60 12.02 3.59 15.34
C GLN A 60 12.69 2.27 14.95
N ASP A 61 13.75 1.88 15.67
CA ASP A 61 14.45 0.62 15.45
C ASP A 61 13.56 -0.58 15.80
N TRP A 62 12.76 -0.47 16.87
CA TRP A 62 11.86 -1.54 17.31
C TRP A 62 10.71 -1.77 16.31
N VAL A 63 10.15 -0.69 15.78
CA VAL A 63 9.09 -0.76 14.75
C VAL A 63 9.63 -1.38 13.46
N LYS A 64 10.82 -0.97 13.02
CA LYS A 64 11.47 -1.52 11.83
C LYS A 64 11.80 -3.00 12.01
N GLN A 65 12.32 -3.39 13.17
CA GLN A 65 12.60 -4.79 13.49
C GLN A 65 11.32 -5.63 13.48
N GLN A 66 10.26 -5.15 14.11
CA GLN A 66 8.99 -5.87 14.14
C GLN A 66 8.38 -6.02 12.73
N GLN A 67 8.42 -4.96 11.92
CA GLN A 67 7.96 -5.00 10.54
C GLN A 67 8.79 -5.99 9.70
N ARG A 68 10.11 -6.00 9.86
CA ARG A 68 10.98 -7.01 9.21
C ARG A 68 10.58 -8.43 9.61
N GLN A 69 10.37 -8.69 10.91
CA GLN A 69 10.03 -10.03 11.36
C GLN A 69 8.69 -10.49 10.80
N GLN A 70 7.70 -9.60 10.72
CA GLN A 70 6.42 -9.90 10.09
C GLN A 70 6.59 -10.38 8.65
N TRP A 71 7.43 -9.72 7.84
CA TRP A 71 7.69 -10.16 6.47
C TRP A 71 8.41 -11.50 6.37
N LEU A 72 9.37 -11.77 7.26
CA LEU A 72 10.09 -13.05 7.28
C LEU A 72 9.16 -14.22 7.62
N ASP A 73 8.14 -13.97 8.44
CA ASP A 73 7.14 -14.97 8.82
C ASP A 73 6.08 -15.23 7.75
N SER A 74 5.96 -14.34 6.75
CA SER A 74 5.04 -14.51 5.63
C SER A 74 5.44 -15.68 4.72
N ALA A 75 4.43 -16.28 4.09
CA ALA A 75 4.62 -17.32 3.08
C ALA A 75 5.03 -16.71 1.74
N VAL A 76 5.81 -17.45 0.96
CA VAL A 76 6.23 -17.05 -0.39
C VAL A 76 5.04 -16.88 -1.33
N ALA A 77 3.96 -17.63 -1.11
CA ALA A 77 2.71 -17.53 -1.87
C ALA A 77 1.98 -16.19 -1.70
N GLU A 78 2.28 -15.42 -0.65
CA GLU A 78 1.70 -14.09 -0.42
C GLU A 78 2.51 -12.97 -1.11
N LEU A 79 3.68 -13.30 -1.63
CA LEU A 79 4.45 -12.40 -2.48
C LEU A 79 3.82 -12.29 -3.87
N ASP A 80 3.99 -11.13 -4.51
CA ASP A 80 3.54 -10.88 -5.88
C ASP A 80 4.47 -11.58 -6.91
N LEU A 81 4.46 -12.91 -6.89
CA LEU A 81 5.23 -13.78 -7.75
C LEU A 81 4.31 -14.59 -8.68
N ASP A 82 4.87 -15.03 -9.82
CA ASP A 82 4.14 -15.91 -10.74
C ASP A 82 3.92 -17.28 -10.09
N VAL A 83 2.79 -17.92 -10.39
CA VAL A 83 2.43 -19.26 -9.87
C VAL A 83 3.56 -20.26 -10.14
N ARG A 84 4.24 -20.17 -11.28
CA ARG A 84 5.37 -21.05 -11.62
C ARG A 84 6.59 -20.83 -10.74
N THR A 85 6.82 -19.59 -10.32
CA THR A 85 7.92 -19.24 -9.42
C THR A 85 7.61 -19.76 -8.01
N ILE A 86 6.37 -19.62 -7.56
CA ILE A 86 5.91 -20.15 -6.28
C ILE A 86 6.05 -21.67 -6.25
N ASN A 87 5.53 -22.38 -7.26
CA ASN A 87 5.64 -23.83 -7.32
C ASN A 87 7.10 -24.31 -7.33
N GLY A 88 7.99 -23.61 -8.05
CA GLY A 88 9.41 -23.96 -8.04
C GLY A 88 10.08 -23.77 -6.68
N LEU A 89 9.70 -22.73 -5.93
CA LEU A 89 10.19 -22.50 -4.57
C LEU A 89 9.63 -23.54 -3.59
N GLU A 90 8.35 -23.89 -3.69
CA GLU A 90 7.72 -24.91 -2.86
C GLU A 90 8.33 -26.31 -3.09
N GLU A 91 8.67 -26.66 -4.33
CA GLU A 91 9.36 -27.91 -4.68
C GLU A 91 10.78 -27.99 -4.08
N ASP A 92 11.48 -26.87 -3.99
CA ASP A 92 12.79 -26.76 -3.33
C ASP A 92 12.68 -26.71 -1.80
N GLY A 93 11.46 -26.72 -1.26
CA GLY A 93 11.18 -26.65 0.17
C GLY A 93 11.23 -25.24 0.76
N ILE A 94 11.18 -24.20 -0.07
CA ILE A 94 11.18 -22.79 0.33
C ILE A 94 9.72 -22.32 0.42
N LEU A 95 9.13 -22.42 1.61
CA LEU A 95 7.73 -22.07 1.87
C LEU A 95 7.59 -20.66 2.44
N TYR A 96 8.60 -20.20 3.19
CA TYR A 96 8.58 -18.93 3.91
C TYR A 96 9.64 -17.95 3.38
N VAL A 97 9.36 -16.65 3.53
CA VAL A 97 10.31 -15.58 3.14
C VAL A 97 11.61 -15.68 3.95
N ARG A 98 11.56 -16.16 5.20
CA ARG A 98 12.75 -16.43 6.03
C ARG A 98 13.76 -17.36 5.35
N GLU A 99 13.29 -18.33 4.58
CA GLU A 99 14.11 -19.34 3.90
C GLU A 99 14.67 -18.72 2.63
N LEU A 100 13.80 -18.05 1.87
CA LEU A 100 14.17 -17.34 0.65
C LEU A 100 15.30 -16.31 0.87
N VAL A 101 15.25 -15.53 1.96
CA VAL A 101 16.29 -14.54 2.30
C VAL A 101 17.65 -15.19 2.63
N GLN A 102 17.65 -16.44 3.11
CA GLN A 102 18.88 -17.18 3.40
C GLN A 102 19.51 -17.82 2.15
N CYS A 103 18.72 -18.00 1.09
CA CYS A 103 19.19 -18.50 -0.19
C CYS A 103 20.09 -17.49 -0.89
N THR A 104 21.04 -18.03 -1.66
CA THR A 104 21.88 -17.23 -2.55
C THR A 104 21.32 -17.24 -3.97
N ARG A 105 21.78 -16.30 -4.80
CA ARG A 105 21.44 -16.28 -6.23
C ARG A 105 21.82 -17.58 -6.95
N GLN A 106 22.91 -18.23 -6.53
CA GLN A 106 23.35 -19.49 -7.09
C GLN A 106 22.42 -20.65 -6.72
N ASP A 107 21.84 -20.63 -5.51
CA ASP A 107 20.90 -21.67 -5.08
C ASP A 107 19.57 -21.53 -5.83
N LEU A 108 19.09 -20.30 -6.02
CA LEU A 108 17.90 -20.05 -6.85
C LEU A 108 18.08 -20.46 -8.32
N MET A 109 19.32 -20.49 -8.83
CA MET A 109 19.60 -20.98 -10.20
C MET A 109 19.61 -22.52 -10.30
N LYS A 110 19.65 -23.24 -9.17
CA LYS A 110 19.53 -24.71 -9.13
C LYS A 110 18.08 -25.18 -9.16
N VAL A 111 17.14 -24.32 -8.78
CA VAL A 111 15.71 -24.62 -8.74
C VAL A 111 15.21 -24.92 -10.15
N THR A 112 14.46 -26.01 -10.30
CA THR A 112 13.89 -26.41 -11.59
C THR A 112 12.97 -25.31 -12.11
N ASN A 113 13.09 -24.96 -13.40
CA ASN A 113 12.34 -23.87 -14.05
C ASN A 113 12.73 -22.43 -13.65
N PHE A 114 13.79 -22.25 -12.87
CA PHE A 114 14.37 -20.93 -12.64
C PHE A 114 15.36 -20.55 -13.74
N GLY A 115 15.31 -19.28 -14.14
CA GLY A 115 16.26 -18.69 -15.06
C GLY A 115 16.60 -17.26 -14.63
N GLN A 116 17.52 -16.62 -15.35
CA GLN A 116 18.03 -15.29 -15.00
C GLN A 116 16.91 -14.24 -14.80
N THR A 117 15.88 -14.30 -15.64
CA THR A 117 14.71 -13.40 -15.57
C THR A 117 13.87 -13.65 -14.32
N THR A 118 13.60 -14.91 -13.99
CA THR A 118 12.82 -15.31 -12.80
C THR A 118 13.54 -14.88 -11.52
N VAL A 119 14.85 -15.15 -11.44
CA VAL A 119 15.68 -14.73 -10.30
C VAL A 119 15.66 -13.22 -10.13
N THR A 120 15.77 -12.46 -11.23
CA THR A 120 15.72 -10.99 -11.18
C THR A 120 14.35 -10.48 -10.72
N ARG A 121 13.25 -11.16 -11.07
CA ARG A 121 11.91 -10.82 -10.55
C ARG A 121 11.82 -11.04 -9.05
N VAL A 122 12.30 -12.19 -8.55
CA VAL A 122 12.31 -12.51 -7.13
C VAL A 122 13.09 -11.46 -6.33
N VAL A 123 14.29 -11.09 -6.80
CA VAL A 123 15.10 -10.02 -6.18
C VAL A 123 14.34 -8.70 -6.14
N LYS A 124 13.72 -8.29 -7.25
CA LYS A 124 12.92 -7.03 -7.29
C LYS A 124 11.77 -7.03 -6.30
N VAL A 125 11.08 -8.16 -6.12
CA VAL A 125 9.97 -8.27 -5.15
C VAL A 125 10.49 -8.19 -3.73
N LEU A 126 11.62 -8.84 -3.43
CA LEU A 126 12.29 -8.73 -2.14
C LEU A 126 12.74 -7.29 -1.85
N ASP A 127 13.35 -6.61 -2.83
CA ASP A 127 13.79 -5.22 -2.71
C ASP A 127 12.62 -4.27 -2.40
N ASN A 128 11.45 -4.50 -3.00
CA ASN A 128 10.24 -3.72 -2.71
C ASN A 128 9.78 -3.86 -1.24
N LEU A 129 10.10 -4.99 -0.60
CA LEU A 129 9.81 -5.25 0.80
C LEU A 129 10.95 -4.80 1.73
N GLY A 130 12.04 -4.27 1.17
CA GLY A 130 13.26 -3.92 1.92
C GLY A 130 14.00 -5.14 2.45
N LEU A 131 13.83 -6.29 1.80
CA LEU A 131 14.55 -7.53 2.06
C LEU A 131 15.52 -7.81 0.92
N HIS A 132 16.62 -8.50 1.21
CA HIS A 132 17.62 -8.85 0.20
C HIS A 132 18.04 -10.30 0.37
N LEU A 133 18.48 -10.92 -0.73
CA LEU A 133 19.06 -12.26 -0.68
C LEU A 133 20.40 -12.25 0.03
N ARG A 134 20.81 -13.43 0.52
CA ARG A 134 22.13 -13.61 1.10
C ARG A 134 23.22 -13.37 0.05
N GLY A 135 24.03 -12.33 0.28
CA GLY A 135 25.13 -11.94 -0.60
C GLY A 135 24.76 -10.97 -1.72
N ASP A 136 23.50 -10.55 -1.80
CA ASP A 136 23.00 -9.52 -2.74
C ASP A 136 22.64 -8.21 -1.99
N ALA A 137 23.24 -8.01 -0.80
CA ALA A 137 23.07 -6.79 -0.03
C ALA A 137 23.64 -5.58 -0.80
N PRO A 138 23.03 -4.39 -0.67
CA PRO A 138 23.47 -3.18 -1.36
C PRO A 138 24.90 -2.74 -0.99
#